data_AF-A0A958QY18-F1
#
_entry.id   AF-A0A958QY18-F1
#
_cell.length_a   1.000
_cell.length_b   1.000
_cell.length_c   1.000
_cell.angle_alpha   90.00
_cell.angle_beta   90.00
_cell.angle_gamma   90.00
#
_symmetry.space_group_name_H-M   'P 1'
#
loop_
_entity.id
_entity.type
_entity.pdbx_description
1 polymer ?
#
loop_
_entity_poly.entity_id
_entity_poly.type
_entity_poly.pdbx_seq_one_letter_code
_entity_poly.pdbx_strand_id
1 'polypeptide(L)'
;MSSLITFRIENTGDGSPSLRLQNSDGFGEAMHNLKGAFSETVHIYLPLIEKCFSWCLSETRFLSVGLGLGYNELFTAAKALSQLTVNKKAAWRMLSFEKEAVLRDQFMAWLRALPRPTSPTPHLFEIYEQINGLIARYTGQDPFAIKEELSKGYKEGRWIIEADLHLMQKFPFRSHGIFYDAFSSQTSPELWTESFLKDFLLKASDFPCCFSTYAATGALKRSLKNSGFVPHILSGYGGKRQNTLAIRASIECSPC
;
A
#
# COMPACT_ATOMS: atom_id res chain seq x y z
N MET A 1 -12.39 27.21 -0.68
CA MET A 1 -13.16 26.49 0.36
C MET A 1 -12.77 25.02 0.25
N SER A 2 -11.99 24.51 1.19
CA SER A 2 -11.72 23.06 1.27
C SER A 2 -13.04 22.39 1.60
N SER A 3 -13.63 21.64 0.66
CA SER A 3 -14.70 20.70 1.00
C SER A 3 -14.13 19.76 2.07
N LEU A 4 -14.72 19.77 3.26
CA LEU A 4 -14.34 18.83 4.32
C LEU A 4 -14.63 17.43 3.79
N ILE A 5 -13.58 16.71 3.41
CA ILE A 5 -13.68 15.30 3.04
C ILE A 5 -14.07 14.55 4.32
N THR A 6 -15.19 13.84 4.27
CA THR A 6 -15.62 12.97 5.37
C THR A 6 -15.51 11.52 4.97
N PHE A 7 -15.18 10.66 5.92
CA PHE A 7 -15.08 9.21 5.72
C PHE A 7 -16.21 8.52 6.48
N ARG A 8 -16.84 7.55 5.82
CA ARG A 8 -17.75 6.61 6.46
C ARG A 8 -17.07 5.26 6.61
N ILE A 9 -17.13 4.70 7.82
CA ILE A 9 -16.69 3.33 8.09
C ILE A 9 -17.62 2.34 7.39
N GLU A 10 -17.04 1.38 6.70
CA GLU A 10 -17.77 0.29 6.06
C GLU A 10 -17.17 -1.06 6.45
N ASN A 11 -18.03 -2.01 6.83
CA ASN A 11 -17.61 -3.41 6.99
C ASN A 11 -17.82 -4.12 5.66
N THR A 12 -16.78 -4.81 5.20
CA THR A 12 -16.83 -5.58 3.96
C THR A 12 -17.28 -7.03 4.21
N GLY A 13 -17.59 -7.76 3.14
CA GLY A 13 -18.16 -9.12 3.21
C GLY A 13 -17.27 -10.17 3.86
N ASP A 14 -15.95 -9.96 3.94
CA ASP A 14 -15.02 -10.83 4.66
C ASP A 14 -14.81 -10.41 6.12
N GLY A 15 -15.61 -9.45 6.62
CA GLY A 15 -15.56 -8.94 7.98
C GLY A 15 -14.43 -7.94 8.23
N SER A 16 -13.66 -7.57 7.21
CA SER A 16 -12.60 -6.57 7.34
C SER A 16 -13.12 -5.15 7.13
N PRO A 17 -12.56 -4.16 7.86
CA PRO A 17 -13.02 -2.77 7.78
C PRO A 17 -12.46 -2.06 6.55
N SER A 18 -13.23 -1.10 6.04
CA SER A 18 -12.85 -0.20 4.96
C SER A 18 -13.42 1.21 5.23
N LEU A 19 -13.06 2.18 4.41
CA LEU A 19 -13.67 3.50 4.40
C LEU A 19 -14.28 3.79 3.03
N ARG A 20 -15.35 4.59 3.05
CA ARG A 20 -15.88 5.28 1.88
C ARG A 20 -15.65 6.77 2.01
N LEU A 21 -15.07 7.35 0.97
CA LEU A 21 -14.97 8.79 0.79
C LEU A 21 -16.38 9.35 0.59
N GLN A 22 -16.80 10.37 1.34
CA GLN A 22 -18.07 11.06 1.08
C GLN A 22 -17.79 12.39 0.39
N ASN A 23 -18.27 12.53 -0.85
CA ASN A 23 -18.28 13.81 -1.53
C ASN A 23 -19.55 14.59 -1.17
N SER A 24 -19.55 15.89 -1.44
CA SER A 24 -20.65 16.81 -1.14
C SER A 24 -21.99 16.47 -1.83
N ASP A 25 -21.95 15.64 -2.87
CA ASP A 25 -23.12 15.14 -3.61
C ASP A 25 -23.69 13.81 -3.08
N GLY A 26 -23.10 13.27 -2.01
CA GLY A 26 -23.51 12.01 -1.38
C GLY A 26 -23.03 10.75 -2.11
N PHE A 27 -22.33 10.87 -3.25
CA PHE A 27 -21.72 9.74 -3.96
C PHE A 27 -20.22 9.67 -3.66
N GLY A 28 -19.75 8.47 -3.34
CA GLY A 28 -18.46 8.29 -2.69
C GLY A 28 -17.73 7.05 -3.15
N GLU A 29 -16.44 7.17 -3.45
CA GLU A 29 -15.60 6.02 -3.78
C GLU A 29 -15.23 5.24 -2.50
N ALA A 30 -15.39 3.92 -2.55
CA ALA A 30 -14.91 3.04 -1.49
C ALA A 30 -13.41 2.78 -1.69
N MET A 31 -12.62 2.79 -0.61
CA MET A 31 -11.19 2.46 -0.67
C MET A 31 -10.94 1.02 -1.11
N HIS A 32 -11.86 0.11 -0.79
CA HIS A 32 -11.74 -1.31 -1.11
C HIS A 32 -13.04 -1.88 -1.68
N ASN A 33 -12.94 -3.06 -2.28
CA ASN A 33 -14.05 -3.89 -2.71
C ASN A 33 -14.90 -4.31 -1.50
N LEU A 34 -16.21 -4.08 -1.61
CA LEU A 34 -17.18 -4.40 -0.56
C LEU A 34 -17.30 -5.89 -0.23
N LYS A 35 -16.79 -6.78 -1.08
CA LYS A 35 -16.72 -8.22 -0.77
C LYS A 35 -15.63 -8.56 0.25
N GLY A 36 -14.60 -7.74 0.39
CA GLY A 36 -13.53 -7.98 1.35
C GLY A 36 -12.30 -7.10 1.14
N ALA A 37 -12.01 -6.18 2.06
CA ALA A 37 -10.82 -5.32 1.99
C ALA A 37 -9.53 -6.09 2.27
N PHE A 38 -9.56 -6.95 3.29
CA PHE A 38 -8.44 -7.82 3.66
C PHE A 38 -8.15 -8.82 2.53
N SER A 39 -9.18 -9.51 2.04
CA SER A 39 -9.04 -10.48 0.95
C SER A 39 -8.60 -9.82 -0.36
N GLU A 40 -9.08 -8.62 -0.68
CA GLU A 40 -8.59 -7.84 -1.82
C GLU A 40 -7.10 -7.53 -1.66
N THR A 41 -6.66 -7.07 -0.49
CA THR A 41 -5.26 -6.79 -0.21
C THR A 41 -4.37 -8.03 -0.38
N VAL A 42 -4.80 -9.17 0.19
CA VAL A 42 -4.10 -10.45 0.05
C VAL A 42 -4.00 -10.86 -1.41
N HIS A 43 -5.07 -10.66 -2.19
CA HIS A 43 -5.09 -11.05 -3.60
C HIS A 43 -4.24 -10.15 -4.50
N ILE A 44 -4.22 -8.84 -4.24
CA ILE A 44 -3.58 -7.85 -5.12
C ILE A 44 -2.14 -7.57 -4.69
N TYR A 45 -1.89 -7.31 -3.41
CA TYR A 45 -0.65 -6.70 -2.94
C TYR A 45 0.30 -7.68 -2.25
N LEU A 46 -0.22 -8.73 -1.59
CA LEU A 46 0.65 -9.73 -0.94
C LEU A 46 1.63 -10.43 -1.90
N PRO A 47 1.25 -10.83 -3.13
CA PRO A 47 2.18 -11.44 -4.07
C PRO A 47 3.39 -10.56 -4.38
N LEU A 48 3.21 -9.24 -4.38
CA LEU A 48 4.32 -8.28 -4.56
C LEU A 48 5.27 -8.32 -3.38
N ILE A 49 4.75 -8.32 -2.15
CA ILE A 49 5.56 -8.35 -0.91
C ILE A 49 6.40 -9.63 -0.88
N GLU A 50 5.76 -10.76 -1.11
CA GLU A 50 6.41 -12.08 -1.12
C GLU A 50 7.47 -12.15 -2.21
N LYS A 51 7.16 -11.63 -3.42
CA LYS A 51 8.13 -11.58 -4.50
C LYS A 51 9.34 -10.72 -4.15
N CYS A 52 9.14 -9.54 -3.57
CA CYS A 52 10.23 -8.64 -3.20
C CYS A 52 11.15 -9.25 -2.15
N PHE A 53 10.59 -9.90 -1.14
CA PHE A 53 11.41 -10.58 -0.13
C PHE A 53 12.09 -11.85 -0.66
N SER A 54 11.50 -12.55 -1.65
CA SER A 54 12.15 -13.72 -2.28
C SER A 54 13.43 -13.39 -3.03
N TRP A 55 13.68 -12.11 -3.35
CA TRP A 55 14.94 -11.68 -3.97
C TRP A 55 16.09 -11.58 -2.97
N CYS A 56 15.82 -11.71 -1.68
CA CYS A 56 16.83 -11.83 -0.62
C CYS A 56 17.88 -10.70 -0.66
N LEU A 57 17.42 -9.50 -1.01
CA LEU A 57 18.23 -8.29 -1.09
C LEU A 57 18.75 -7.90 0.30
N SER A 58 19.90 -7.21 0.36
CA SER A 58 20.42 -6.66 1.63
C SER A 58 19.46 -5.64 2.24
N GLU A 59 18.78 -4.85 1.41
CA GLU A 59 17.70 -3.95 1.80
C GLU A 59 16.57 -3.98 0.77
N THR A 60 15.37 -4.37 1.22
CA THR A 60 14.17 -4.35 0.37
C THR A 60 13.42 -3.02 0.54
N ARG A 61 13.23 -2.28 -0.56
CA ARG A 61 12.65 -0.94 -0.54
C ARG A 61 11.25 -0.95 -1.16
N PHE A 62 10.28 -0.43 -0.44
CA PHE A 62 8.89 -0.34 -0.86
C PHE A 62 8.45 1.11 -1.09
N LEU A 63 7.53 1.31 -2.02
CA LEU A 63 6.81 2.56 -2.24
C LEU A 63 5.31 2.25 -2.19
N SER A 64 4.58 2.95 -1.34
CA SER A 64 3.12 2.90 -1.24
C SER A 64 2.53 4.21 -1.72
N VAL A 65 1.70 4.16 -2.76
CA VAL A 65 0.94 5.31 -3.25
C VAL A 65 -0.47 5.16 -2.72
N GLY A 66 -0.76 5.79 -1.58
CA GLY A 66 -2.00 5.61 -0.83
C GLY A 66 -1.78 4.75 0.43
N LEU A 67 -1.57 5.39 1.58
CA LEU A 67 -1.57 4.71 2.88
C LEU A 67 -2.96 4.14 3.18
N GLY A 68 -4.01 4.94 2.98
CA GLY A 68 -5.38 4.60 3.30
C GLY A 68 -5.53 4.16 4.76
N LEU A 69 -5.80 2.87 4.96
CA LEU A 69 -5.92 2.24 6.28
C LEU A 69 -4.67 1.47 6.75
N GLY A 70 -3.59 1.48 5.95
CA GLY A 70 -2.30 0.88 6.30
C GLY A 70 -2.20 -0.63 6.10
N TYR A 71 -3.08 -1.22 5.28
CA TYR A 71 -3.07 -2.66 4.98
C TYR A 71 -1.72 -3.12 4.42
N ASN A 72 -1.21 -2.42 3.40
CA ASN A 72 0.03 -2.77 2.71
C ASN A 72 1.25 -2.63 3.63
N GLU A 73 1.27 -1.56 4.44
CA GLU A 73 2.32 -1.26 5.40
C GLU A 73 2.38 -2.33 6.50
N LEU A 74 1.23 -2.67 7.10
CA LEU A 74 1.13 -3.70 8.13
C LEU A 74 1.51 -5.08 7.61
N PHE A 75 1.07 -5.46 6.41
CA PHE A 75 1.49 -6.72 5.78
C PHE A 75 3.00 -6.75 5.50
N THR A 76 3.56 -5.63 5.06
CA THR A 76 5.00 -5.52 4.79
C THR A 76 5.80 -5.73 6.08
N ALA A 77 5.41 -5.10 7.19
CA ALA A 77 6.05 -5.31 8.48
C ALA A 77 5.89 -6.74 8.99
N ALA A 78 4.69 -7.33 8.88
CA ALA A 78 4.46 -8.72 9.26
C ALA A 78 5.34 -9.70 8.48
N LYS A 79 5.50 -9.50 7.17
CA LYS A 79 6.41 -10.32 6.34
C LYS A 79 7.89 -10.03 6.63
N ALA A 80 8.26 -8.79 6.94
CA ALA A 80 9.61 -8.44 7.36
C ALA A 80 10.02 -9.18 8.65
N LEU A 81 9.11 -9.28 9.62
CA LEU A 81 9.32 -10.07 10.84
C LEU A 81 9.60 -11.54 10.53
N SER A 82 8.83 -12.15 9.60
CA SER A 82 9.11 -13.51 9.13
C SER A 82 10.51 -13.61 8.51
N GLN A 83 10.94 -12.63 7.73
CA GLN A 83 12.26 -12.64 7.09
C GLN A 83 13.42 -12.52 8.08
N LEU A 84 13.28 -11.74 9.15
CA LEU A 84 14.33 -11.61 10.17
C LEU A 84 14.66 -12.93 10.89
N THR A 85 13.73 -13.89 10.89
CA THR A 85 13.99 -15.24 11.40
C THR A 85 14.91 -16.05 10.48
N VAL A 86 14.85 -15.82 9.17
CA VAL A 86 15.59 -16.55 8.13
C VAL A 86 16.90 -15.84 7.78
N ASN A 87 16.86 -14.51 7.63
CA ASN A 87 17.98 -13.65 7.29
C ASN A 87 18.02 -12.43 8.22
N LYS A 88 18.75 -12.57 9.34
CA LYS A 88 18.91 -11.51 10.36
C LYS A 88 19.52 -10.20 9.86
N LYS A 89 20.07 -10.18 8.63
CA LYS A 89 20.67 -9.00 8.01
C LYS A 89 19.76 -8.32 6.98
N ALA A 90 18.62 -8.91 6.63
CA ALA A 90 17.70 -8.32 5.67
C ALA A 90 17.05 -7.06 6.27
N ALA A 91 17.38 -5.90 5.70
CA ALA A 91 16.75 -4.63 6.05
C ALA A 91 15.54 -4.35 5.16
N TRP A 92 14.65 -3.47 5.63
CA TRP A 92 13.59 -2.93 4.80
C TRP A 92 13.46 -1.42 4.99
N ARG A 93 13.05 -0.74 3.92
CA ARG A 93 12.64 0.67 3.93
C ARG A 93 11.34 0.85 3.17
N MET A 94 10.61 1.90 3.51
CA MET A 94 9.36 2.23 2.85
C MET A 94 9.16 3.73 2.74
N LEU A 95 8.54 4.15 1.65
CA LEU A 95 8.00 5.48 1.47
C LEU A 95 6.50 5.32 1.20
N SER A 96 5.64 5.95 2.00
CA SER A 96 4.20 5.97 1.78
C SER A 96 3.74 7.40 1.48
N PHE A 97 2.86 7.56 0.50
CA PHE A 97 2.15 8.80 0.23
C PHE A 97 0.69 8.66 0.67
N GLU A 98 0.14 9.70 1.25
CA GLU A 98 -1.28 9.78 1.58
C GLU A 98 -1.69 11.24 1.53
N LYS A 99 -2.68 11.60 0.72
CA LYS A 99 -3.08 12.99 0.56
C LYS A 99 -3.87 13.49 1.77
N GLU A 100 -4.64 12.62 2.41
CA GLU A 100 -5.60 12.97 3.46
C GLU A 100 -4.90 13.05 4.82
N ALA A 101 -4.72 14.27 5.34
CA ALA A 101 -4.03 14.51 6.61
C ALA A 101 -4.66 13.73 7.78
N VAL A 102 -5.99 13.64 7.81
CA VAL A 102 -6.70 12.90 8.85
C VAL A 102 -6.32 11.42 8.88
N LEU A 103 -6.10 10.78 7.73
CA LEU A 103 -5.70 9.36 7.70
C LEU A 103 -4.26 9.19 8.17
N ARG A 104 -3.34 10.06 7.73
CA ARG A 104 -1.94 10.06 8.20
C ARG A 104 -1.86 10.26 9.71
N ASP A 105 -2.49 11.32 10.19
CA ASP A 105 -2.40 11.76 11.58
C ASP A 105 -3.00 10.72 12.52
N GLN A 106 -4.16 10.14 12.16
CA GLN A 106 -4.82 9.12 12.96
C GLN A 106 -4.06 7.79 12.95
N PHE A 107 -3.54 7.36 11.80
CA PHE A 107 -2.69 6.17 11.73
C PHE A 107 -1.44 6.33 12.60
N MET A 108 -0.77 7.49 12.52
CA MET A 108 0.43 7.76 13.31
C MET A 108 0.13 7.92 14.80
N ALA A 109 -1.00 8.52 15.17
CA ALA A 109 -1.42 8.58 16.57
C ALA A 109 -1.65 7.18 17.15
N TRP A 110 -2.30 6.30 16.38
CA TRP A 110 -2.52 4.90 16.75
C TRP A 110 -1.20 4.13 16.88
N LEU A 111 -0.30 4.26 15.91
CA LEU A 111 1.00 3.59 15.88
C LEU A 111 1.89 4.01 17.06
N ARG A 112 1.79 5.28 17.47
CA ARG A 112 2.57 5.86 18.58
C ARG A 112 1.88 5.71 19.94
N ALA A 113 0.74 5.03 20.01
CA ALA A 113 -0.07 4.86 21.21
C ALA A 113 -0.38 6.20 21.92
N LEU A 114 -0.65 7.26 21.14
CA LEU A 114 -1.09 8.54 21.68
C LEU A 114 -2.51 8.42 22.28
N PRO A 115 -2.89 9.29 23.22
CA PRO A 115 -4.26 9.31 23.77
C PRO A 115 -5.29 9.38 22.65
N ARG A 116 -6.40 8.63 22.81
CA ARG A 116 -7.50 8.67 21.84
C ARG A 116 -8.06 10.11 21.76
N PRO A 117 -8.36 10.62 20.55
CA PRO A 117 -9.04 11.90 20.40
C PRO A 117 -10.35 11.90 21.19
N THR A 118 -10.66 13.00 21.88
CA THR A 118 -11.90 13.18 22.65
C THR A 118 -13.09 13.60 21.79
N SER A 119 -12.84 14.05 20.56
CA SER A 119 -13.85 14.37 19.54
C SER A 119 -14.27 13.10 18.79
N PRO A 120 -15.53 12.98 18.29
CA PRO A 120 -15.98 11.85 17.47
C PRO A 120 -15.26 11.85 16.11
N THR A 121 -13.98 11.50 16.15
CA THR A 121 -13.27 10.96 15.00
C THR A 121 -13.92 9.61 14.72
N PRO A 122 -14.13 9.21 13.46
CA PRO A 122 -14.51 7.82 13.16
C PRO A 122 -13.56 6.89 13.93
N HIS A 123 -14.06 5.74 14.41
CA HIS A 123 -13.38 4.77 15.27
C HIS A 123 -12.15 4.11 14.57
N LEU A 124 -11.22 4.91 14.05
CA LEU A 124 -10.08 4.51 13.22
C LEU A 124 -9.07 3.70 14.03
N PHE A 125 -8.88 4.00 15.31
CA PHE A 125 -8.02 3.19 16.18
C PHE A 125 -8.52 1.74 16.26
N GLU A 126 -9.83 1.53 16.39
CA GLU A 126 -10.43 0.19 16.44
C GLU A 126 -10.31 -0.52 15.09
N ILE A 127 -10.46 0.22 14.00
CA ILE A 127 -10.19 -0.26 12.64
C ILE A 127 -8.75 -0.73 12.49
N TYR A 128 -7.76 0.09 12.90
CA TYR A 128 -6.36 -0.28 12.80
C TYR A 128 -6.01 -1.50 13.66
N GLU A 129 -6.56 -1.60 14.88
CA GLU A 129 -6.41 -2.81 15.71
C GLU A 129 -7.05 -4.05 15.03
N GLN A 130 -8.23 -3.90 14.43
CA GLN A 130 -8.89 -4.99 13.72
C GLN A 130 -8.09 -5.46 12.49
N ILE A 131 -7.57 -4.52 11.69
CA ILE A 131 -6.72 -4.82 10.53
C ILE A 131 -5.45 -5.53 10.98
N ASN A 132 -4.76 -4.99 11.98
CA ASN A 132 -3.56 -5.59 12.53
C ASN A 132 -3.82 -7.00 13.07
N GLY A 133 -4.94 -7.22 13.76
CA GLY A 133 -5.36 -8.54 14.23
C GLY A 133 -5.71 -9.54 13.11
N LEU A 134 -6.29 -9.08 11.99
CA LEU A 134 -6.50 -9.92 10.80
C LEU A 134 -5.16 -10.35 10.18
N ILE A 135 -4.24 -9.40 10.00
CA ILE A 135 -2.91 -9.63 9.43
C ILE A 135 -2.07 -10.55 10.33
N ALA A 136 -2.06 -10.30 11.64
CA ALA A 136 -1.39 -11.14 12.63
C ALA A 136 -1.84 -12.60 12.54
N ARG A 137 -3.16 -12.84 12.56
CA ARG A 137 -3.72 -14.20 12.43
C ARG A 137 -3.35 -14.86 11.10
N TYR A 138 -3.40 -14.12 10.01
CA TYR A 138 -3.08 -14.66 8.69
C TYR A 138 -1.59 -15.00 8.52
N THR A 139 -0.70 -14.17 9.08
CA THR A 139 0.75 -14.32 8.95
C THR A 139 1.36 -15.16 10.07
N GLY A 140 0.60 -15.49 11.12
CA GLY A 140 1.10 -16.18 12.31
C GLY A 140 2.00 -15.29 13.18
N GLN A 141 2.00 -13.98 12.97
CA GLN A 141 2.79 -13.02 13.73
C GLN A 141 2.02 -12.50 14.94
N ASP A 142 2.76 -12.00 15.94
CA ASP A 142 2.17 -11.28 17.06
C ASP A 142 1.74 -9.86 16.62
N PRO A 143 0.50 -9.41 16.91
CA PRO A 143 0.02 -8.09 16.49
C PRO A 143 0.80 -6.94 17.15
N PHE A 144 1.30 -7.11 18.37
CA PHE A 144 2.14 -6.10 19.01
C PHE A 144 3.49 -6.00 18.30
N ALA A 145 4.11 -7.13 17.93
CA ALA A 145 5.35 -7.15 17.16
C ALA A 145 5.22 -6.46 15.79
N ILE A 146 4.12 -6.68 15.06
CA ILE A 146 3.87 -5.99 13.77
C ILE A 146 3.85 -4.47 13.97
N LYS A 147 3.06 -4.01 14.96
CA LYS A 147 2.92 -2.59 15.29
C LYS A 147 4.26 -1.99 15.74
N GLU A 148 5.01 -2.72 16.56
CA GLU A 148 6.32 -2.33 17.05
C GLU A 148 7.34 -2.19 15.90
N GLU A 149 7.37 -3.13 14.95
CA GLU A 149 8.30 -3.09 13.82
C GLU A 149 8.05 -1.87 12.92
N LEU A 150 6.79 -1.53 12.62
CA LEU A 150 6.46 -0.28 11.91
C LEU A 150 6.85 0.96 12.73
N SER A 151 6.53 0.97 14.03
CA SER A 151 6.85 2.10 14.93
C SER A 151 8.35 2.34 15.00
N LYS A 152 9.14 1.27 15.08
CA LYS A 152 10.61 1.30 15.04
C LYS A 152 11.11 1.79 13.68
N GLY A 153 10.58 1.26 12.58
CA GLY A 153 10.93 1.69 11.23
C GLY A 153 10.71 3.19 10.99
N TYR A 154 9.62 3.74 11.51
CA TYR A 154 9.36 5.18 11.47
C TYR A 154 10.37 5.97 12.32
N LYS A 155 10.60 5.58 13.58
CA LYS A 155 11.54 6.27 14.50
C LYS A 155 12.98 6.28 13.97
N GLU A 156 13.39 5.22 13.27
CA GLU A 156 14.73 5.07 12.69
C GLU A 156 14.86 5.70 11.29
N GLY A 157 13.78 6.30 10.76
CA GLY A 157 13.77 6.89 9.41
C GLY A 157 13.83 5.87 8.27
N ARG A 158 13.58 4.58 8.55
CA ARG A 158 13.44 3.53 7.53
C ARG A 158 12.09 3.61 6.82
N TRP A 159 11.05 4.07 7.52
CA TRP A 159 9.74 4.35 6.95
C TRP A 159 9.43 5.84 7.01
N ILE A 160 9.11 6.41 5.85
CA ILE A 160 8.73 7.82 5.68
C ILE A 160 7.30 7.86 5.18
N ILE A 161 6.49 8.76 5.75
CA ILE A 161 5.14 9.06 5.27
C ILE A 161 5.13 10.51 4.81
N GLU A 162 4.86 10.70 3.52
CA GLU A 162 4.70 12.02 2.90
C GLU A 162 3.21 12.31 2.70
N ALA A 163 2.90 13.58 2.41
CA ALA A 163 1.56 14.00 2.06
C ALA A 163 1.19 13.52 0.63
N ASP A 164 0.64 14.41 -0.18
CA ASP A 164 0.21 14.09 -1.53
C ASP A 164 1.38 13.82 -2.49
N LEU A 165 1.14 12.97 -3.49
CA LEU A 165 2.11 12.64 -4.53
C LEU A 165 1.96 13.61 -5.70
N HIS A 166 3.02 14.36 -6.01
CA HIS A 166 2.97 15.40 -7.04
C HIS A 166 3.74 15.03 -8.32
N LEU A 167 3.44 15.69 -9.44
CA LEU A 167 4.08 15.44 -10.75
C LEU A 167 5.62 15.59 -10.72
N MET A 168 6.13 16.51 -9.91
CA MET A 168 7.57 16.80 -9.79
C MET A 168 8.21 16.10 -8.59
N GLN A 169 7.59 15.03 -8.09
CA GLN A 169 8.05 14.34 -6.89
C GLN A 169 9.50 13.88 -7.03
N LYS A 170 10.29 14.15 -5.99
CA LYS A 170 11.61 13.54 -5.80
C LYS A 170 11.45 12.35 -4.87
N PHE A 171 12.06 11.23 -5.24
CA PHE A 171 12.08 10.04 -4.41
C PHE A 171 13.44 9.96 -3.69
N PRO A 172 13.46 9.79 -2.36
CA PRO A 172 14.71 9.65 -1.60
C PRO A 172 15.47 8.37 -1.98
N PHE A 173 14.77 7.38 -2.53
CA PHE A 173 15.32 6.15 -3.07
C PHE A 173 14.38 5.59 -4.14
N ARG A 174 14.91 4.68 -4.97
CA ARG A 174 14.11 3.82 -5.86
C ARG A 174 13.71 2.55 -5.13
N SER A 175 12.56 1.98 -5.51
CA SER A 175 11.92 0.87 -4.80
C SER A 175 11.90 -0.42 -5.60
N HIS A 176 12.06 -1.54 -4.90
CA HIS A 176 11.90 -2.89 -5.42
C HIS A 176 10.42 -3.33 -5.40
N GLY A 177 9.60 -2.77 -4.50
CA GLY A 177 8.15 -3.01 -4.48
C GLY A 177 7.38 -1.70 -4.61
N ILE A 178 6.36 -1.65 -5.48
CA ILE A 178 5.47 -0.50 -5.63
C ILE A 178 4.01 -0.94 -5.47
N PHE A 179 3.39 -0.56 -4.35
CA PHE A 179 1.93 -0.61 -4.17
C PHE A 179 1.34 0.65 -4.80
N TYR A 180 0.75 0.52 -5.98
CA TYR A 180 0.10 1.64 -6.65
C TYR A 180 -1.39 1.60 -6.32
N ASP A 181 -1.74 2.09 -5.13
CA ASP A 181 -3.06 2.00 -4.51
C ASP A 181 -3.74 3.38 -4.43
N ALA A 182 -3.54 4.19 -5.48
CA ALA A 182 -4.16 5.49 -5.59
C ALA A 182 -5.67 5.36 -5.85
N PHE A 183 -6.43 6.38 -5.47
CA PHE A 183 -7.81 6.52 -5.94
C PHE A 183 -7.91 6.44 -7.46
N SER A 184 -9.07 6.02 -7.98
CA SER A 184 -9.20 5.70 -9.40
C SER A 184 -8.98 6.89 -10.31
N SER A 185 -8.87 6.63 -11.62
CA SER A 185 -8.71 7.68 -12.62
C SER A 185 -9.88 8.66 -12.70
N GLN A 186 -11.01 8.36 -12.05
CA GLN A 186 -12.14 9.30 -11.91
C GLN A 186 -11.88 10.31 -10.79
N THR A 187 -11.20 9.89 -9.74
CA THR A 187 -10.94 10.68 -8.53
C THR A 187 -9.59 11.41 -8.58
N SER A 188 -8.56 10.78 -9.17
CA SER A 188 -7.20 11.33 -9.28
C SER A 188 -6.62 11.15 -10.69
N PRO A 189 -7.28 11.68 -11.76
CA PRO A 189 -6.92 11.45 -13.16
C PRO A 189 -5.46 11.75 -13.51
N GLU A 190 -4.88 12.75 -12.87
CA GLU A 190 -3.48 13.19 -13.05
C GLU A 190 -2.46 12.06 -12.83
N LEU A 191 -2.72 11.20 -11.85
CA LEU A 191 -1.87 10.06 -11.50
C LEU A 191 -1.94 8.95 -12.55
N TRP A 192 -2.99 8.89 -13.36
CA TRP A 192 -3.21 7.80 -14.33
C TRP A 192 -2.83 8.16 -15.77
N THR A 193 -2.28 9.36 -15.98
CA THR A 193 -1.80 9.76 -17.31
C THR A 193 -0.57 8.95 -17.73
N GLU A 194 -0.46 8.62 -19.02
CA GLU A 194 0.67 7.85 -19.54
C GLU A 194 2.01 8.58 -19.32
N SER A 195 2.01 9.92 -19.43
CA SER A 195 3.17 10.77 -19.16
C SER A 195 3.61 10.69 -17.70
N PHE A 196 2.68 10.81 -16.76
CA PHE A 196 3.00 10.70 -15.33
C PHE A 196 3.51 9.29 -15.01
N LEU A 197 2.79 8.25 -15.42
CA LEU A 197 3.15 6.86 -15.11
C LEU A 197 4.54 6.51 -15.65
N LYS A 198 4.90 6.98 -16.84
CA LYS A 198 6.24 6.76 -17.42
C LYS A 198 7.33 7.43 -16.57
N ASP A 199 7.14 8.71 -16.21
CA ASP A 199 8.09 9.46 -15.42
C ASP A 199 8.21 8.91 -13.98
N PHE A 200 7.07 8.58 -13.37
CA PHE A 200 6.96 7.92 -12.08
C PHE A 200 7.75 6.61 -12.06
N LEU A 201 7.48 5.69 -13.00
CA LEU A 201 8.17 4.40 -13.05
C LEU A 201 9.68 4.59 -13.23
N LEU A 202 10.11 5.53 -14.08
CA LEU A 202 11.54 5.83 -14.27
C LEU A 202 12.23 6.31 -12.99
N LYS A 203 11.57 7.19 -12.23
CA LYS A 203 12.13 7.83 -11.03
C LYS A 203 11.98 6.99 -9.76
N ALA A 204 10.96 6.15 -9.68
CA ALA A 204 10.58 5.47 -8.45
C ALA A 204 10.94 3.98 -8.42
N SER A 205 11.13 3.31 -9.57
CA SER A 205 11.40 1.86 -9.60
C SER A 205 12.89 1.54 -9.73
N ASP A 206 13.37 0.57 -8.93
CA ASP A 206 14.73 0.04 -9.03
C ASP A 206 14.76 -1.32 -9.76
N PHE A 207 15.90 -2.00 -9.77
CA PHE A 207 16.02 -3.36 -10.30
C PHE A 207 16.53 -4.33 -9.23
N PRO A 208 15.90 -5.50 -9.03
CA PRO A 208 14.60 -5.90 -9.59
C PRO A 208 13.44 -5.08 -9.00
N CYS A 209 12.29 -5.02 -9.69
CA CYS A 209 11.10 -4.35 -9.18
C CYS A 209 9.80 -5.08 -9.52
N CYS A 210 8.88 -5.07 -8.56
CA CYS A 210 7.52 -5.59 -8.65
C CYS A 210 6.54 -4.44 -8.40
N PHE A 211 5.52 -4.34 -9.26
CA PHE A 211 4.49 -3.32 -9.23
C PHE A 211 3.13 -4.00 -9.14
N SER A 212 2.24 -3.54 -8.27
CA SER A 212 0.89 -4.07 -8.18
C SER A 212 -0.16 -2.98 -7.97
N THR A 213 -1.34 -3.18 -8.54
CA THR A 213 -2.50 -2.29 -8.40
C THR A 213 -3.79 -3.03 -8.73
N TYR A 214 -4.91 -2.57 -8.15
CA TYR A 214 -6.24 -3.03 -8.54
C TYR A 214 -6.64 -2.64 -9.97
N ALA A 215 -5.99 -1.63 -10.57
CA ALA A 215 -6.33 -1.12 -11.88
C ALA A 215 -5.72 -1.95 -13.03
N ALA A 216 -6.34 -1.88 -14.22
CA ALA A 216 -5.86 -2.59 -15.43
C ALA A 216 -6.06 -1.75 -16.70
N THR A 217 -5.81 -0.44 -16.63
CA THR A 217 -6.02 0.51 -17.74
C THR A 217 -5.02 0.31 -18.88
N GLY A 218 -5.38 0.76 -20.09
CA GLY A 218 -4.51 0.68 -21.26
C GLY A 218 -3.24 1.52 -21.13
N ALA A 219 -3.35 2.74 -20.59
CA ALA A 219 -2.21 3.61 -20.30
C ALA A 219 -1.22 2.94 -19.33
N LEU A 220 -1.71 2.38 -18.22
CA LEU A 220 -0.88 1.64 -17.27
C LEU A 220 -0.13 0.49 -17.93
N LYS A 221 -0.83 -0.35 -18.71
CA LYS A 221 -0.22 -1.50 -19.40
C LYS A 221 0.89 -1.07 -20.37
N ARG A 222 0.70 0.03 -21.10
CA ARG A 222 1.73 0.57 -22.00
C ARG A 222 2.92 1.13 -21.23
N SER A 223 2.68 1.94 -20.19
CA SER A 223 3.75 2.52 -19.37
C SER A 223 4.62 1.45 -18.69
N LEU A 224 4.00 0.38 -18.16
CA LEU A 224 4.70 -0.75 -17.57
C LEU A 224 5.58 -1.48 -18.60
N LYS A 225 5.01 -1.86 -19.75
CA LYS A 225 5.77 -2.53 -20.83
C LYS A 225 6.93 -1.68 -21.33
N ASN A 226 6.69 -0.39 -21.56
CA ASN A 226 7.72 0.54 -22.02
C ASN A 226 8.82 0.77 -20.98
N SER A 227 8.54 0.50 -19.70
CA SER A 227 9.51 0.59 -18.60
C SER A 227 10.20 -0.74 -18.27
N GLY A 228 10.01 -1.77 -19.12
CA GLY A 228 10.64 -3.08 -19.01
C GLY A 228 9.95 -4.06 -18.05
N PHE A 229 8.74 -3.75 -17.57
CA PHE A 229 7.97 -4.68 -16.75
C PHE A 229 7.21 -5.67 -17.64
N VAL A 230 7.07 -6.91 -17.16
CA VAL A 230 6.20 -7.94 -17.72
C VAL A 230 4.90 -7.97 -16.93
N PRO A 231 3.76 -7.51 -17.49
CA PRO A 231 2.48 -7.53 -16.79
C PRO A 231 1.86 -8.93 -16.75
N HIS A 232 1.47 -9.36 -15.56
CA HIS A 232 0.64 -10.51 -15.26
C HIS A 232 -0.75 -10.00 -14.87
N ILE A 233 -1.70 -10.08 -15.80
CA ILE A 233 -3.09 -9.70 -15.54
C ILE A 233 -3.76 -10.87 -14.83
N LEU A 234 -4.12 -10.70 -13.56
CA LEU A 234 -4.81 -11.72 -12.79
C LEU A 234 -6.33 -11.45 -12.80
N SER A 235 -7.11 -12.46 -12.42
CA SER A 235 -8.54 -12.28 -12.18
C SER A 235 -8.73 -11.18 -11.13
N GLY A 236 -9.60 -10.21 -11.41
CA GLY A 236 -9.88 -9.17 -10.42
C GLY A 236 -10.56 -9.77 -9.18
N TYR A 237 -10.29 -9.19 -8.01
CA TYR A 237 -10.94 -9.63 -6.79
C TYR A 237 -12.44 -9.28 -6.79
N GLY A 238 -13.26 -10.18 -6.25
CA GLY A 238 -14.65 -9.90 -5.95
C GLY A 238 -15.55 -9.59 -7.14
N GLY A 239 -15.25 -10.11 -8.33
CA GLY A 239 -16.04 -9.88 -9.56
C GLY A 239 -15.61 -8.64 -10.36
N LYS A 240 -14.57 -7.91 -9.91
CA LYS A 240 -13.85 -6.98 -10.79
C LYS A 240 -13.19 -7.78 -11.93
N ARG A 241 -13.06 -7.16 -13.11
CA ARG A 241 -12.56 -7.87 -14.30
C ARG A 241 -11.09 -8.28 -14.16
N GLN A 242 -10.22 -7.36 -13.73
CA GLN A 242 -8.76 -7.54 -13.77
C GLN A 242 -8.08 -6.67 -12.70
N ASN A 243 -6.98 -7.16 -12.13
CA ASN A 243 -5.93 -6.39 -11.44
C ASN A 243 -4.59 -6.56 -12.20
N THR A 244 -3.60 -5.73 -11.88
CA THR A 244 -2.29 -5.78 -12.53
C THR A 244 -1.20 -6.08 -11.52
N LEU A 245 -0.49 -7.18 -11.70
CA LEU A 245 0.83 -7.44 -11.13
C LEU A 245 1.86 -7.32 -12.27
N ALA A 246 2.99 -6.68 -12.06
CA ALA A 246 4.00 -6.56 -13.10
C ALA A 246 5.41 -6.66 -12.52
N ILE A 247 6.28 -7.42 -13.18
CA ILE A 247 7.62 -7.74 -12.67
C ILE A 247 8.67 -7.31 -13.67
N ARG A 248 9.71 -6.63 -13.19
CA ARG A 248 10.95 -6.31 -13.91
C ARG A 248 12.12 -6.92 -13.15
N ALA A 249 12.60 -8.07 -13.61
CA ALA A 249 13.71 -8.81 -12.99
C ALA A 249 14.58 -9.48 -14.06
N SER A 250 15.85 -9.77 -13.74
CA SER A 250 16.74 -10.54 -14.62
C SER A 250 16.55 -12.03 -14.36
N ILE A 251 16.99 -12.85 -15.31
CA ILE A 251 17.04 -14.32 -15.18
C ILE A 251 17.86 -14.75 -13.95
N GLU A 252 18.82 -13.92 -13.51
CA GLU A 252 19.69 -14.18 -12.35
C GLU A 252 19.04 -13.86 -10.99
N CYS A 253 17.94 -13.12 -10.94
CA CYS A 253 17.16 -12.87 -9.72
C CYS A 253 16.24 -14.06 -9.38
N SER A 254 16.81 -15.26 -9.32
CA SER A 254 16.11 -16.46 -8.83
C SER A 254 15.77 -16.31 -7.35
N PRO A 255 14.64 -16.87 -6.88
CA PRO A 255 14.35 -16.92 -5.45
C PRO A 255 15.51 -17.57 -4.69
N CYS A 256 15.86 -17.01 -3.53
CA CYS A 256 16.39 -17.85 -2.47
C CYS A 256 15.20 -18.57 -1.79
#